data_AF-A0A952ENQ5-F1
#
_entry.id   AF-A0A952ENQ5-F1
#
_cell.length_a   1.000
_cell.length_b   1.000
_cell.length_c   1.000
_cell.angle_alpha   90.00
_cell.angle_beta   90.00
_cell.angle_gamma   90.00
#
_symmetry.space_group_name_H-M   'P 1'
#
loop_
_entity.id
_entity.type
_entity.pdbx_description
1 polymer ?
#
loop_
_entity_poly.entity_id
_entity_poly.type
_entity_poly.pdbx_seq_one_letter_code
_entity_poly.pdbx_strand_id
1 'polypeptide(L)'
;MFTKIIESYSFFKIVLSPLLIGIILGFALYQYFEQDQTGTVLFAVCILLGLIIGIIWAVRVTRKYGAHRFISRVDASEDIDRALNKNK
;
A
#
# COMPACT_ATOMS: atom_id res chain seq x y z
N MET A 1 2.26 24.68 6.04
CA MET A 1 3.19 23.96 5.14
C MET A 1 3.38 22.51 5.60
N PHE A 2 3.74 22.28 6.87
CA PHE A 2 3.91 20.92 7.45
C PHE A 2 2.72 19.97 7.26
N THR A 3 1.50 20.45 7.47
CA THR A 3 0.27 19.64 7.31
C THR A 3 0.09 19.08 5.90
N LYS A 4 0.42 19.86 4.86
CA LYS A 4 0.34 19.40 3.46
C LYS A 4 1.40 18.33 3.14
N ILE A 5 2.59 18.44 3.74
CA ILE A 5 3.67 17.46 3.56
C ILE A 5 3.29 16.13 4.21
N ILE A 6 2.76 16.18 5.44
CA ILE A 6 2.29 15.00 6.16
C ILE A 6 1.15 14.31 5.40
N GLU A 7 0.18 15.09 4.90
CA GLU A 7 -0.95 14.55 4.13
C GLU A 7 -0.47 13.87 2.84
N SER A 8 0.48 14.48 2.13
CA SER A 8 1.10 13.90 0.93
C SER A 8 1.86 12.62 1.26
N TYR A 9 2.68 12.62 2.31
CA TYR A 9 3.40 11.43 2.77
C TYR A 9 2.45 10.29 3.13
N SER A 10 1.38 10.58 3.87
CA SER A 10 0.36 9.58 4.22
C SER A 10 -0.36 9.05 2.98
N PHE A 11 -0.64 9.89 1.99
CA PHE A 11 -1.19 9.44 0.70
C PHE A 11 -0.26 8.44 0.01
N PHE A 12 1.03 8.76 -0.10
CA PHE A 12 2.01 7.85 -0.70
C PHE A 12 2.13 6.53 0.08
N LYS A 13 2.12 6.58 1.42
CA LYS A 13 2.15 5.38 2.27
C LYS A 13 0.92 4.48 2.03
N ILE A 14 -0.26 5.05 1.74
CA ILE A 14 -1.45 4.30 1.35
C ILE A 14 -1.30 3.64 -0.03
N VAL A 15 -0.80 4.38 -1.03
CA VAL A 15 -0.55 3.83 -2.39
C VAL A 15 0.50 2.71 -2.37
N LEU A 16 1.51 2.85 -1.51
CA LEU A 16 2.62 1.90 -1.44
C LEU A 16 2.16 0.48 -1.08
N SER A 17 1.12 0.34 -0.26
CA SER A 17 0.66 -0.98 0.19
C SER A 17 0.14 -1.85 -0.97
N PRO A 18 -0.82 -1.41 -1.80
CA PRO A 18 -1.23 -2.17 -2.99
C PRO A 18 -0.13 -2.32 -4.05
N LEU A 19 0.76 -1.32 -4.19
CA LEU A 19 1.90 -1.42 -5.10
C LEU A 19 2.86 -2.54 -4.69
N LEU A 20 3.20 -2.63 -3.40
CA LEU A 20 4.09 -3.67 -2.88
C LEU A 20 3.49 -5.07 -3.09
N ILE A 21 2.18 -5.21 -2.89
CA ILE A 21 1.47 -6.47 -3.18
C ILE A 21 1.61 -6.83 -4.67
N GLY A 22 1.39 -5.85 -5.55
CA GLY A 22 1.56 -6.03 -7.01
C GLY A 22 2.99 -6.44 -7.39
N ILE A 23 4.01 -5.83 -6.76
CA ILE A 23 5.43 -6.19 -6.97
C ILE A 23 5.70 -7.62 -6.51
N ILE A 24 5.27 -7.98 -5.29
CA ILE A 24 5.53 -9.32 -4.73
C ILE A 24 4.86 -10.40 -5.59
N LEU A 25 3.58 -10.21 -5.94
CA LEU A 25 2.85 -11.16 -6.77
C LEU A 25 3.44 -11.26 -8.17
N GLY A 26 3.74 -10.11 -8.79
CA GLY A 26 4.34 -10.10 -10.12
C GLY A 26 5.72 -10.74 -10.12
N PHE A 27 6.55 -10.52 -9.10
CA PHE A 27 7.88 -11.12 -9.00
C PHE A 27 7.78 -12.64 -8.81
N ALA A 28 6.82 -13.11 -8.02
CA ALA A 28 6.54 -14.53 -7.90
C ALA A 28 6.15 -15.16 -9.25
N LEU A 29 5.31 -14.47 -10.04
CA LEU A 29 4.96 -14.91 -11.39
C LEU A 29 6.17 -14.90 -12.34
N TYR A 30 7.01 -13.86 -12.28
CA TYR A 30 8.22 -13.78 -13.08
C TYR A 30 9.16 -14.98 -12.85
N GLN A 31 9.33 -15.40 -11.59
CA GLN A 31 10.12 -16.58 -11.26
C GLN A 31 9.45 -17.89 -11.67
N TYR A 32 8.11 -17.96 -11.59
CA TYR A 32 7.35 -19.14 -11.99
C TYR A 32 7.45 -19.43 -13.50
N PHE A 33 7.50 -18.38 -14.33
CA PHE A 33 7.65 -18.49 -15.78
C PHE A 33 9.11 -18.52 -16.25
N GLU A 34 10.04 -18.93 -15.39
CA GLU A 34 11.47 -19.06 -15.71
C GLU A 34 12.08 -17.81 -16.37
N GLN A 35 11.57 -16.63 -16.01
CA GLN A 35 12.05 -15.34 -16.54
C GLN A 35 11.84 -15.17 -18.05
N ASP A 36 10.92 -15.94 -18.65
CA ASP A 36 10.52 -15.81 -20.04
C ASP A 36 9.77 -14.49 -20.30
N GLN A 37 9.63 -14.12 -21.58
CA GLN A 37 8.93 -12.91 -22.02
C GLN A 37 7.52 -12.79 -21.42
N THR A 38 6.83 -13.93 -21.30
CA THR A 38 5.51 -14.02 -20.66
C THR A 38 5.55 -13.60 -19.19
N GLY A 39 6.59 -14.02 -18.45
CA GLY A 39 6.79 -13.66 -17.05
C GLY A 39 7.07 -12.17 -16.87
N THR A 40 7.88 -11.56 -17.76
CA THR A 40 8.15 -10.12 -17.72
C THR A 40 6.89 -9.28 -17.97
N VAL A 41 6.06 -9.69 -18.95
CA VAL A 41 4.79 -9.01 -19.25
C VAL A 41 3.84 -9.10 -18.04
N LEU A 42 3.70 -10.29 -17.45
CA LEU A 42 2.85 -10.46 -16.26
C LEU A 42 3.34 -9.65 -15.07
N PHE A 43 4.65 -9.58 -14.83
CA PHE A 43 5.22 -8.73 -13.79
C PHE A 43 4.85 -7.25 -13.99
N ALA A 44 5.01 -6.73 -15.21
CA ALA A 44 4.66 -5.37 -15.54
C ALA A 44 3.15 -5.10 -15.34
N VAL A 45 2.29 -6.03 -15.77
CA VAL A 45 0.84 -5.93 -15.57
C VAL A 45 0.47 -5.91 -14.09
N CYS A 46 1.07 -6.78 -13.27
CA CYS A 46 0.83 -6.80 -11.82
C CYS A 46 1.24 -5.50 -11.13
N ILE A 47 2.38 -4.90 -11.51
CA ILE A 47 2.81 -3.60 -10.99
C ILE A 47 1.82 -2.51 -11.39
N LEU A 48 1.43 -2.46 -12.66
CA LEU A 48 0.50 -1.45 -13.16
C LEU A 48 -0.87 -1.55 -12.46
N LEU A 49 -1.39 -2.76 -12.30
CA LEU A 49 -2.64 -2.99 -11.56
C LEU A 49 -2.51 -2.60 -10.09
N GLY A 50 -1.43 -2.99 -9.43
CA GLY A 50 -1.15 -2.61 -8.03
C GLY A 50 -1.07 -1.10 -7.85
N LEU A 51 -0.43 -0.39 -8.79
CA LEU A 51 -0.34 1.07 -8.78
C LEU A 51 -1.70 1.72 -9.01
N ILE A 52 -2.46 1.29 -10.01
CA ILE A 52 -3.79 1.85 -10.33
C ILE A 52 -4.74 1.65 -9.15
N ILE A 53 -4.81 0.42 -8.61
CA ILE A 53 -5.65 0.10 -7.46
C ILE A 53 -5.20 0.91 -6.24
N GLY A 54 -3.88 1.03 -6.02
CA GLY A 54 -3.30 1.84 -4.96
C GLY A 54 -3.70 3.31 -5.04
N ILE A 55 -3.60 3.93 -6.21
CA ILE A 55 -4.00 5.33 -6.44
C ILE A 55 -5.51 5.50 -6.24
N ILE A 56 -6.34 4.64 -6.82
CA ILE A 56 -7.80 4.72 -6.67
C ILE A 56 -8.19 4.61 -5.19
N TRP A 57 -7.59 3.67 -4.47
CA TRP A 57 -7.85 3.46 -3.06
C TRP A 57 -7.39 4.66 -2.23
N ALA A 58 -6.18 5.16 -2.45
CA ALA A 58 -5.66 6.33 -1.76
C ALA A 58 -6.54 7.57 -2.00
N VAL A 59 -6.94 7.84 -3.24
CA VAL A 59 -7.87 8.96 -3.55
C VAL A 59 -9.20 8.79 -2.82
N ARG A 60 -9.76 7.58 -2.80
CA ARG A 60 -11.03 7.30 -2.12
C ARG A 60 -10.91 7.49 -0.60
N VAL A 61 -9.82 7.03 0.01
CA VAL A 61 -9.55 7.18 1.44
C VAL A 61 -9.32 8.65 1.80
N THR A 62 -8.48 9.36 1.06
CA THR A 62 -8.18 10.77 1.30
C THR A 62 -9.42 11.64 1.17
N ARG A 63 -10.28 11.40 0.17
CA ARG A 63 -11.55 12.14 0.03
C ARG A 63 -12.53 11.85 1.17
N LYS A 64 -12.55 10.63 1.71
CA LYS A 64 -13.54 10.23 2.71
C LYS A 64 -13.13 10.57 4.15
N TYR A 65 -11.83 10.47 4.47
CA TYR A 65 -11.34 10.57 5.85
C TYR A 65 -10.14 11.51 6.02
N GLY A 66 -9.43 11.85 4.94
CA GLY A 66 -8.08 12.40 5.00
C GLY A 66 -7.03 11.28 5.12
N ALA A 67 -5.94 11.38 4.36
CA ALA A 67 -4.87 10.38 4.32
C ALA A 67 -4.20 10.24 5.68
N HIS A 68 -3.85 11.37 6.32
CA HIS A 68 -3.17 11.34 7.60
C HIS A 68 -4.06 10.75 8.71
N ARG A 69 -5.34 11.13 8.75
CA ARG A 69 -6.30 10.60 9.73
C ARG A 69 -6.53 9.10 9.55
N PHE A 70 -6.49 8.60 8.32
CA PHE A 70 -6.59 7.16 8.06
C PHE A 70 -5.37 6.43 8.64
N ILE A 71 -4.17 6.90 8.33
CA ILE A 71 -2.93 6.30 8.86
C ILE A 71 -2.88 6.40 10.39
N SER A 72 -3.23 7.55 10.97
CA SER A 72 -3.21 7.70 12.43
C SER A 72 -4.14 6.72 13.14
N ARG A 73 -5.27 6.35 12.51
CA ARG A 73 -6.19 5.33 13.05
C ARG A 73 -5.64 3.91 12.93
N VAL A 74 -4.94 3.61 11.83
CA VAL A 74 -4.29 2.31 11.64
C VAL A 74 -3.18 2.15 12.67
N ASP A 75 -2.30 3.14 12.79
CA ASP A 75 -1.19 3.13 13.73
C ASP A 75 -1.70 3.07 15.20
N ALA A 76 -2.74 3.84 15.55
CA ALA A 76 -3.32 3.80 16.90
C ALA A 76 -3.98 2.46 17.25
N SER A 77 -4.46 1.71 16.26
CA SER A 77 -5.00 0.36 16.49
C SER A 77 -3.89 -0.60 16.96
N GLU A 78 -2.70 -0.49 16.39
CA GLU A 78 -1.54 -1.30 16.81
C GLU A 78 -1.10 -0.97 18.24
N ASP A 79 -1.13 0.30 18.62
CA ASP A 79 -0.75 0.75 19.97
C ASP A 79 -1.68 0.20 21.06
N ILE A 80 -2.99 0.16 20.80
CA ILE A 80 -3.98 -0.41 21.72
C ILE A 80 -3.77 -1.91 21.88
N ASP A 81 -3.57 -2.64 20.78
CA ASP A 81 -3.33 -4.09 20.82
C ASP A 81 -2.05 -4.43 21.60
N ARG A 82 -0.99 -3.62 21.46
CA ARG A 82 0.24 -3.77 22.25
C ARG A 82 0.01 -3.51 23.73
N ALA A 83 -0.76 -2.49 24.09
CA ALA A 83 -1.06 -2.16 25.49
C ALA A 83 -1.88 -3.26 26.19
N LEU A 84 -2.81 -3.90 25.46
CA LEU A 84 -3.61 -5.01 25.96
C LEU A 84 -2.77 -6.28 26.14
N ASN A 85 -1.92 -6.64 25.19
CA ASN A 85 -1.06 -7.82 25.29
C ASN A 85 0.03 -7.70 26.36
N LYS A 86 0.48 -6.49 26.72
CA LYS A 86 1.50 -6.29 27.77
C LYS A 86 0.97 -6.46 29.20
N ASN A 87 -0.36 -6.45 29.37
CA ASN A 87 -1.04 -6.68 30.66
C ASN A 87 -1.49 -8.15 30.85
N LYS A 88 -1.06 -9.05 29.97
CA LYS A 88 -1.41 -10.48 29.99
C LYS A 88 -0.16 -11.31 30.25
#